data_AF-A0A5E4NWM8-F1
#
_entry.id   AF-A0A5E4NWM8-F1
#
_cell.length_a   1.000
_cell.length_b   1.000
_cell.length_c   1.000
_cell.angle_alpha   90.00
_cell.angle_beta   90.00
_cell.angle_gamma   90.00
#
_symmetry.space_group_name_H-M   'P 1'
#
loop_
_entity.id
_entity.type
_entity.pdbx_description
1 polymer ?
#
loop_
_entity_poly.entity_id
_entity_poly.type
_entity_poly.pdbx_seq_one_letter_code
_entity_poly.pdbx_strand_id
1 'polypeptide(L)'
;MLFSIDYDHGSEISLYLVPDTGGSVPSLRIVSDNVELMVLSSNEERPELVGAGRHSTGMCGFVLNEKTLPGITGMHSLDLIDVDTGISVYRRARPEFIRQKIFRLETHLLPLWRIDDALKDRFQYWYRGIDRRGYETSQQVFCIADLESAYISGRLFIKSVEYYLNTGFKSVAMFRDPYDELAERLIILKNVTEKTKELLGPRDAMTFEPVMDYLAAEVPELEEEPLRRMFKRGPQDVLAPLNNPLVRQLSCANPGEMPRKTALGESLLALSAFEIVSLRSDAAHFSEALGETLGLPGGAVPTMTEFGRVIELSKKLKAIPEVEAVLDYDMNIFEQTKHAFGSIA
;
A
#
# COMPACT_ATOMS: atom_id res chain seq x y z
N MET A 1 -9.16 11.58 -5.63
CA MET A 1 -10.45 11.52 -4.92
C MET A 1 -10.21 12.16 -3.58
N LEU A 2 -11.02 13.15 -3.23
CA LEU A 2 -10.88 13.91 -1.99
C LEU A 2 -12.08 13.60 -1.10
N PHE A 3 -11.87 13.42 0.19
CA PHE A 3 -12.97 13.20 1.12
C PHE A 3 -12.57 13.58 2.54
N SER A 4 -13.49 14.17 3.29
CA SER A 4 -13.29 14.47 4.70
C SER A 4 -14.61 14.41 5.43
N ILE A 5 -14.53 14.07 6.71
CA ILE A 5 -15.63 14.21 7.65
C ILE A 5 -15.54 15.61 8.24
N ASP A 6 -16.66 16.31 8.26
CA ASP A 6 -16.76 17.60 8.95
C ASP A 6 -17.05 17.36 10.43
N TYR A 7 -18.01 16.46 10.72
CA TYR A 7 -18.37 16.04 12.07
C TYR A 7 -19.21 14.75 12.08
N ASP A 8 -19.18 14.05 13.22
CA ASP A 8 -20.19 13.07 13.65
C ASP A 8 -20.66 13.44 15.07
N HIS A 9 -21.93 13.83 15.21
CA HIS A 9 -22.56 14.13 16.49
C HIS A 9 -23.44 12.97 17.01
N GLY A 10 -23.33 11.79 16.42
CA GLY A 10 -24.13 10.61 16.72
C GLY A 10 -25.45 10.58 15.96
N SER A 11 -26.26 11.63 16.07
CA SER A 11 -27.54 11.77 15.37
C SER A 11 -27.42 12.42 13.98
N GLU A 12 -26.27 13.01 13.67
CA GLU A 12 -25.98 13.63 12.38
C GLU A 12 -24.50 13.46 12.01
N ILE A 13 -24.25 13.12 10.74
CA ILE A 13 -22.92 13.05 10.14
C ILE A 13 -22.91 13.98 8.92
N SER A 14 -21.90 14.85 8.85
CA SER A 14 -21.60 15.68 7.68
C SER A 14 -20.24 15.31 7.11
N LEU A 15 -20.18 15.13 5.79
CA LEU A 15 -18.93 14.89 5.08
C LEU A 15 -19.00 15.38 3.63
N TYR A 16 -17.88 15.29 2.92
CA TYR A 16 -17.86 15.41 1.46
C TYR A 16 -17.03 14.30 0.83
N LEU A 17 -17.31 14.02 -0.45
CA LEU A 17 -16.58 13.09 -1.29
C LEU A 17 -16.53 13.64 -2.72
N VAL A 18 -15.34 13.92 -3.23
CA VAL A 18 -15.11 14.37 -4.60
C VAL A 18 -14.50 13.22 -5.39
N PRO A 19 -15.21 12.65 -6.38
CA PRO A 19 -14.67 11.61 -7.26
C PRO A 19 -13.42 12.08 -8.01
N ASP A 20 -12.58 11.13 -8.43
CA ASP A 20 -11.39 11.42 -9.26
C ASP A 20 -11.72 12.16 -10.57
N THR A 21 -12.95 12.03 -11.08
CA THR A 21 -13.41 12.71 -12.30
C THR A 21 -13.74 14.19 -12.06
N GLY A 22 -13.96 14.63 -10.82
CA GLY A 22 -14.36 15.99 -10.44
C GLY A 22 -15.73 16.45 -10.99
N GLY A 23 -16.42 15.60 -11.76
CA GLY A 23 -17.61 15.98 -12.53
C GLY A 23 -18.87 15.18 -12.19
N SER A 24 -18.73 13.99 -11.63
CA SER A 24 -19.86 13.13 -11.30
C SER A 24 -20.38 13.40 -9.90
N VAL A 25 -21.72 13.32 -9.75
CA VAL A 25 -22.35 13.34 -8.43
C VAL A 25 -22.03 12.00 -7.74
N PRO A 26 -21.29 12.01 -6.62
CA PRO A 26 -20.89 10.80 -5.91
C PRO A 26 -22.09 10.12 -5.24
N SER A 27 -21.93 8.84 -4.92
CA SER A 27 -22.88 8.09 -4.09
C SER A 27 -22.17 7.25 -3.05
N LEU A 28 -22.77 7.15 -1.86
CA LEU A 28 -22.30 6.35 -0.74
C LEU A 28 -23.21 5.15 -0.54
N ARG A 29 -22.61 3.97 -0.44
CA ARG A 29 -23.23 2.78 0.12
C ARG A 29 -23.14 2.89 1.65
N ILE A 30 -24.30 2.84 2.30
CA ILE A 30 -24.44 2.91 3.76
C ILE A 30 -24.63 1.50 4.29
N VAL A 31 -23.71 1.05 5.14
CA VAL A 31 -23.71 -0.31 5.71
C VAL A 31 -23.74 -0.23 7.23
N SER A 32 -24.59 -1.02 7.86
CA SER A 32 -24.65 -1.19 9.32
C SER A 32 -24.75 -2.67 9.65
N ASP A 33 -23.97 -3.13 10.63
CA ASP A 33 -23.91 -4.55 11.02
C ASP A 33 -23.70 -5.52 9.84
N ASN A 34 -22.87 -5.11 8.87
CA ASN A 34 -22.58 -5.81 7.61
C ASN A 34 -23.80 -5.98 6.68
N VAL A 35 -24.88 -5.24 6.91
CA VAL A 35 -26.07 -5.17 6.05
C VAL A 35 -26.08 -3.83 5.33
N GLU A 36 -26.20 -3.87 4.00
CA GLU A 36 -26.43 -2.65 3.21
C GLU A 36 -27.83 -2.12 3.52
N LEU A 37 -27.89 -0.90 4.05
CA LEU A 37 -29.14 -0.23 4.39
C LEU A 37 -29.71 0.50 3.17
N MET A 38 -28.85 1.24 2.47
CA MET A 38 -29.21 2.02 1.27
C MET A 38 -27.97 2.52 0.52
N VAL A 39 -28.21 3.04 -0.68
CA VAL A 39 -27.27 3.88 -1.42
C VAL A 39 -27.82 5.31 -1.44
N LEU A 40 -27.02 6.28 -1.03
CA LEU A 40 -27.35 7.70 -0.97
C LEU A 40 -26.49 8.46 -1.96
N SER A 41 -27.09 9.16 -2.92
CA SER A 41 -26.38 10.16 -3.73
C SER A 41 -26.18 11.44 -2.93
N SER A 42 -25.16 12.23 -3.28
CA SER A 42 -24.90 13.52 -2.64
C SER A 42 -26.18 14.36 -2.56
N ASN A 43 -26.45 14.87 -1.35
CA ASN A 43 -27.65 15.64 -1.02
C ASN A 43 -27.34 17.06 -0.55
N GLU A 44 -26.07 17.45 -0.55
CA GLU A 44 -25.60 18.77 -0.13
C GLU A 44 -24.60 19.36 -1.13
N GLU A 45 -24.72 20.66 -1.35
CA GLU A 45 -23.80 21.43 -2.18
C GLU A 45 -22.60 21.91 -1.35
N ARG A 46 -21.41 21.91 -1.95
CA ARG A 46 -20.14 22.39 -1.42
C ARG A 46 -19.57 23.47 -2.36
N PRO A 47 -20.08 24.71 -2.33
CA PRO A 47 -19.65 25.78 -3.23
C PRO A 47 -18.15 26.09 -3.15
N GLU A 48 -17.54 25.90 -1.99
CA GLU A 48 -16.11 26.06 -1.74
C GLU A 48 -15.26 25.09 -2.57
N LEU A 49 -15.76 23.87 -2.82
CA LEU A 49 -15.07 22.89 -3.66
C LEU A 49 -15.17 23.24 -5.15
N VAL A 50 -16.19 24.00 -5.56
CA VAL A 50 -16.25 24.61 -6.90
C VAL A 50 -15.25 25.76 -7.02
N GLY A 51 -15.24 26.65 -6.03
CA GLY A 51 -14.32 27.79 -5.98
C GLY A 51 -12.85 27.36 -5.99
N ALA A 52 -12.53 26.22 -5.37
CA ALA A 52 -11.21 25.60 -5.40
C ALA A 52 -10.90 24.77 -6.66
N GLY A 53 -11.83 24.69 -7.62
CA GLY A 53 -11.67 23.91 -8.85
C GLY A 53 -11.63 22.39 -8.63
N ARG A 54 -12.21 21.89 -7.53
CA ARG A 54 -12.21 20.46 -7.17
C ARG A 54 -13.44 19.71 -7.68
N HIS A 55 -14.60 20.39 -7.75
CA HIS A 55 -15.82 19.79 -8.27
C HIS A 55 -16.56 20.74 -9.21
N SER A 56 -17.17 20.23 -10.27
CA SER A 56 -17.81 21.04 -11.32
C SER A 56 -19.09 21.75 -10.87
N THR A 57 -19.91 21.11 -10.02
CA THR A 57 -21.22 21.64 -9.58
C THR A 57 -21.30 21.89 -8.08
N GLY A 58 -20.32 21.40 -7.31
CA GLY A 58 -20.37 21.38 -5.85
C GLY A 58 -21.27 20.31 -5.24
N MET A 59 -22.07 19.58 -6.03
CA MET A 59 -22.94 18.49 -5.52
C MET A 59 -22.12 17.25 -5.15
N CYS A 60 -21.47 17.33 -3.99
CA CYS A 60 -20.53 16.32 -3.48
C CYS A 60 -20.51 16.23 -1.94
N GLY A 61 -21.43 16.94 -1.27
CA GLY A 61 -21.64 16.89 0.17
C GLY A 61 -22.67 15.84 0.57
N PHE A 62 -22.56 15.37 1.81
CA PHE A 62 -23.49 14.43 2.41
C PHE A 62 -23.86 14.89 3.81
N VAL A 63 -25.16 14.93 4.11
CA VAL A 63 -25.69 15.04 5.48
C VAL A 63 -26.61 13.86 5.76
N LEU A 64 -26.19 13.04 6.72
CA LEU A 64 -26.93 11.87 7.20
C LEU A 64 -27.51 12.21 8.56
N ASN A 65 -28.83 12.12 8.71
CA ASN A 65 -29.56 12.35 9.96
C ASN A 65 -30.81 11.47 10.02
N GLU A 66 -31.63 11.59 11.06
CA GLU A 66 -32.85 10.79 11.23
C GLU A 66 -33.85 10.86 10.06
N LYS A 67 -33.79 11.91 9.22
CA LYS A 67 -34.64 12.03 8.02
C LYS A 67 -34.09 11.23 6.85
N THR A 68 -32.78 11.24 6.64
CA THR A 68 -32.13 10.58 5.49
C THR A 68 -31.69 9.15 5.80
N LEU A 69 -31.39 8.85 7.07
CA LEU A 69 -31.04 7.54 7.60
C LEU A 69 -31.73 7.33 8.97
N PRO A 70 -33.00 6.89 8.99
CA PRO A 70 -33.74 6.67 10.23
C PRO A 70 -33.03 5.67 11.15
N GLY A 71 -32.91 6.02 12.44
CA GLY A 71 -32.25 5.22 13.46
C GLY A 71 -30.75 5.44 13.58
N ILE A 72 -30.16 6.40 12.85
CA ILE A 72 -28.72 6.69 12.86
C ILE A 72 -28.15 6.88 14.27
N THR A 73 -28.93 7.46 15.20
CA THR A 73 -28.49 7.68 16.58
C THR A 73 -28.16 6.37 17.30
N GLY A 74 -28.88 5.29 16.99
CA GLY A 74 -28.66 3.96 17.59
C GLY A 74 -27.65 3.09 16.83
N MET A 75 -27.16 3.53 15.67
CA MET A 75 -26.24 2.75 14.86
C MET A 75 -24.82 2.85 15.41
N HIS A 76 -24.39 1.85 16.17
CA HIS A 76 -23.01 1.77 16.68
C HIS A 76 -22.02 1.27 15.62
N SER A 77 -22.50 0.46 14.67
CA SER A 77 -21.76 0.01 13.49
C SER A 77 -22.31 0.76 12.28
N LEU A 78 -21.51 1.65 11.70
CA LEU A 78 -21.89 2.42 10.51
C LEU A 78 -20.66 2.64 9.64
N ASP A 79 -20.73 2.18 8.40
CA ASP A 79 -19.72 2.35 7.38
C ASP A 79 -20.32 3.10 6.18
N LEU A 80 -19.61 4.13 5.72
CA LEU A 80 -19.94 4.87 4.50
C LEU A 80 -18.87 4.58 3.47
N ILE A 81 -19.26 3.91 2.39
CA ILE A 81 -18.36 3.38 1.38
C ILE A 81 -18.69 4.05 0.06
N ASP A 82 -17.70 4.64 -0.60
CA ASP A 82 -17.88 5.15 -1.96
C ASP A 82 -18.28 4.01 -2.92
N VAL A 83 -19.36 4.21 -3.67
CA VAL A 83 -19.93 3.18 -4.56
C VAL A 83 -18.96 2.83 -5.68
N ASP A 84 -18.27 3.82 -6.23
CA ASP A 84 -17.46 3.66 -7.45
C ASP A 84 -16.11 2.98 -7.14
N THR A 85 -15.45 3.38 -6.06
CA THR A 85 -14.11 2.88 -5.72
C THR A 85 -14.10 1.77 -4.66
N GLY A 86 -15.19 1.63 -3.90
CA GLY A 86 -15.29 0.73 -2.74
C GLY A 86 -14.44 1.18 -1.54
N ILE A 87 -13.95 2.42 -1.52
CA ILE A 87 -13.16 2.97 -0.41
C ILE A 87 -14.10 3.35 0.74
N SER A 88 -13.77 2.93 1.95
CA SER A 88 -14.46 3.38 3.16
C SER A 88 -14.10 4.84 3.42
N VAL A 89 -15.05 5.74 3.22
CA VAL A 89 -14.90 7.18 3.46
C VAL A 89 -15.04 7.49 4.95
N TYR A 90 -15.90 6.75 5.62
CA TYR A 90 -16.17 6.88 7.04
C TYR A 90 -16.48 5.53 7.66
N ARG A 91 -16.02 5.34 8.88
CA ARG A 91 -16.49 4.27 9.77
C ARG A 91 -16.69 4.88 11.15
N ARG A 92 -17.84 4.65 11.77
CA ARG A 92 -18.12 5.14 13.11
C ARG A 92 -17.16 4.52 14.13
N ALA A 93 -16.60 5.36 14.98
CA ALA A 93 -15.64 4.95 16.00
C ALA A 93 -16.31 3.99 17.00
N ARG A 94 -15.56 2.97 17.43
CA ARG A 94 -16.02 1.98 18.39
C ARG A 94 -14.94 1.72 19.46
N PRO A 95 -15.32 1.42 20.71
CA PRO A 95 -14.35 1.22 21.79
C PRO A 95 -13.37 0.07 21.56
N GLU A 96 -13.75 -0.95 20.79
CA GLU A 96 -12.93 -2.13 20.48
C GLU A 96 -11.82 -1.87 19.46
N PHE A 97 -11.86 -0.73 18.75
CA PHE A 97 -10.82 -0.41 17.78
C PHE A 97 -9.51 -0.01 18.45
N ILE A 98 -8.41 -0.44 17.84
CA ILE A 98 -7.07 -0.08 18.26
C ILE A 98 -6.85 1.39 17.95
N ARG A 99 -6.64 2.22 18.99
CA ARG A 99 -6.34 3.65 18.88
C ARG A 99 -4.86 3.88 18.55
N GLN A 100 -4.43 3.34 17.42
CA GLN A 100 -3.10 3.58 16.85
C GLN A 100 -3.21 3.87 15.35
N LYS A 101 -2.20 4.55 14.82
CA LYS A 101 -2.01 4.77 13.39
C LYS A 101 -0.84 3.93 12.91
N ILE A 102 -1.08 2.94 12.08
CA ILE A 102 -0.06 2.08 11.49
C ILE A 102 0.00 2.34 10.00
N PHE A 103 1.22 2.54 9.52
CA PHE A 103 1.53 2.47 8.10
C PHE A 103 2.42 1.26 7.84
N ARG A 104 1.95 0.29 7.07
CA ARG A 104 2.77 -0.82 6.58
C ARG A 104 3.26 -0.51 5.18
N LEU A 105 4.57 -0.31 5.05
CA LEU A 105 5.21 -0.23 3.74
C LEU A 105 5.21 -1.62 3.10
N GLU A 106 4.48 -1.77 1.99
CA GLU A 106 4.58 -2.97 1.16
C GLU A 106 5.76 -2.82 0.20
N THR A 107 6.69 -3.77 0.24
CA THR A 107 7.92 -3.77 -0.58
C THR A 107 7.91 -4.86 -1.65
N HIS A 108 6.93 -5.77 -1.60
CA HIS A 108 6.81 -6.89 -2.52
C HIS A 108 5.90 -6.56 -3.69
N LEU A 109 6.18 -7.15 -4.87
CA LEU A 109 5.26 -7.09 -6.00
C LEU A 109 3.97 -7.87 -5.73
N LEU A 110 4.06 -9.05 -5.09
CA LEU A 110 2.89 -9.76 -4.57
C LEU A 110 2.67 -9.34 -3.11
N PRO A 111 1.61 -8.57 -2.82
CA PRO A 111 1.45 -8.00 -1.49
C PRO A 111 1.17 -9.05 -0.42
N LEU A 112 1.64 -8.78 0.81
CA LEU A 112 1.45 -9.63 1.98
C LEU A 112 0.06 -9.42 2.63
N TRP A 113 -1.00 -9.44 1.82
CA TRP A 113 -2.37 -9.09 2.24
C TRP A 113 -2.92 -9.93 3.39
N ARG A 114 -2.40 -11.13 3.65
CA ARG A 114 -2.83 -11.91 4.81
C ARG A 114 -2.56 -11.20 6.14
N ILE A 115 -1.48 -10.41 6.24
CA ILE A 115 -1.24 -9.54 7.41
C ILE A 115 -2.33 -8.47 7.48
N ASP A 116 -2.58 -7.79 6.35
CA ASP A 116 -3.55 -6.69 6.29
C ASP A 116 -4.96 -7.17 6.66
N ASP A 117 -5.37 -8.31 6.11
CA ASP A 117 -6.70 -8.90 6.32
C ASP A 117 -6.92 -9.34 7.77
N ALA A 118 -5.88 -9.82 8.44
CA ALA A 118 -5.94 -10.16 9.87
C ALA A 118 -6.21 -8.94 10.77
N LEU A 119 -5.98 -7.73 10.26
CA LEU A 119 -6.15 -6.47 10.99
C LEU A 119 -7.39 -5.67 10.56
N LYS A 120 -8.14 -6.13 9.56
CA LYS A 120 -9.27 -5.41 8.95
C LYS A 120 -10.31 -4.89 9.95
N ASP A 121 -10.72 -5.73 10.88
CA ASP A 121 -11.80 -5.41 11.83
C ASP A 121 -11.27 -4.83 13.15
N ARG A 122 -9.96 -4.54 13.24
CA ARG A 122 -9.30 -4.02 14.44
C ARG A 122 -9.17 -2.50 14.43
N PHE A 123 -9.36 -1.85 13.28
CA PHE A 123 -9.19 -0.42 13.11
C PHE A 123 -10.47 0.23 12.58
N GLN A 124 -10.68 1.49 12.98
CA GLN A 124 -11.73 2.32 12.41
C GLN A 124 -11.50 2.51 10.91
N TYR A 125 -10.30 2.90 10.52
CA TYR A 125 -9.93 3.01 9.12
C TYR A 125 -8.96 1.90 8.74
N TRP A 126 -9.32 1.13 7.71
CA TRP A 126 -8.49 0.07 7.17
C TRP A 126 -8.38 0.23 5.67
N TYR A 127 -7.16 0.50 5.20
CA TYR A 127 -6.88 0.73 3.81
C TYR A 127 -5.75 -0.18 3.34
N ARG A 128 -6.13 -1.25 2.63
CA ARG A 128 -5.21 -2.23 2.06
C ARG A 128 -4.83 -1.87 0.63
N GLY A 129 -3.53 -1.90 0.31
CA GLY A 129 -3.02 -1.71 -1.05
C GLY A 129 -3.39 -0.35 -1.65
N ILE A 130 -3.24 0.72 -0.89
CA ILE A 130 -3.65 2.08 -1.29
C ILE A 130 -2.89 2.60 -2.52
N ASP A 131 -1.75 2.01 -2.86
CA ASP A 131 -0.98 2.35 -4.04
C ASP A 131 -1.62 1.88 -5.36
N ARG A 132 -2.67 1.04 -5.26
CA ARG A 132 -3.51 0.63 -6.39
C ARG A 132 -4.57 1.68 -6.72
N ARG A 133 -4.64 2.76 -5.95
CA ARG A 133 -5.52 3.91 -6.17
C ARG A 133 -4.74 5.04 -6.86
N GLY A 134 -5.45 6.06 -7.32
CA GLY A 134 -4.81 7.27 -7.85
C GLY A 134 -3.97 7.98 -6.79
N TYR A 135 -2.93 8.70 -7.22
CA TYR A 135 -1.97 9.38 -6.33
C TYR A 135 -2.65 10.25 -5.26
N GLU A 136 -3.63 11.06 -5.66
CA GLU A 136 -4.36 11.93 -4.73
C GLU A 136 -5.13 11.10 -3.69
N THR A 137 -5.80 10.03 -4.11
CA THR A 137 -6.54 9.12 -3.23
C THR A 137 -5.61 8.41 -2.24
N SER A 138 -4.42 7.98 -2.70
CA SER A 138 -3.41 7.36 -1.84
C SER A 138 -2.87 8.30 -0.76
N GLN A 139 -2.86 9.62 -0.99
CA GLN A 139 -2.48 10.61 0.01
C GLN A 139 -3.66 11.00 0.91
N GLN A 140 -4.88 11.07 0.35
CA GLN A 140 -6.06 11.52 1.08
C GLN A 140 -6.37 10.68 2.32
N VAL A 141 -6.09 9.38 2.30
CA VAL A 141 -6.29 8.48 3.44
C VAL A 141 -5.49 8.88 4.70
N PHE A 142 -4.42 9.67 4.53
CA PHE A 142 -3.63 10.20 5.64
C PHE A 142 -4.16 11.54 6.17
N CYS A 143 -5.04 12.21 5.42
CA CYS A 143 -5.55 13.55 5.71
C CYS A 143 -6.91 13.54 6.42
N ILE A 144 -7.38 12.38 6.87
CA ILE A 144 -8.66 12.24 7.56
C ILE A 144 -8.60 13.00 8.89
N ALA A 145 -9.56 13.89 9.12
CA ALA A 145 -9.68 14.64 10.36
C ALA A 145 -9.87 13.69 11.55
N ASP A 146 -9.24 14.01 12.69
CA ASP A 146 -9.31 13.23 13.93
C ASP A 146 -9.02 11.74 13.74
N LEU A 147 -8.15 11.41 12.79
CA LEU A 147 -7.68 10.04 12.59
C LEU A 147 -6.95 9.60 13.87
N GLU A 148 -7.49 8.62 14.59
CA GLU A 148 -6.85 8.04 15.79
C GLU A 148 -6.65 6.52 15.68
N SER A 149 -7.44 5.86 14.83
CA SER A 149 -7.41 4.42 14.58
C SER A 149 -7.33 4.17 13.09
N ALA A 150 -6.12 3.87 12.60
CA ALA A 150 -5.88 3.66 11.17
C ALA A 150 -4.86 2.55 10.93
N TYR A 151 -5.17 1.68 9.99
CA TYR A 151 -4.21 0.77 9.37
C TYR A 151 -4.16 1.05 7.87
N ILE A 152 -3.00 1.46 7.38
CA ILE A 152 -2.77 1.80 5.98
C ILE A 152 -1.63 0.92 5.47
N SER A 153 -1.87 0.16 4.39
CA SER A 153 -0.82 -0.61 3.72
C SER A 153 -0.73 -0.27 2.25
N GLY A 154 0.49 -0.24 1.71
CA GLY A 154 0.69 -0.06 0.28
C GLY A 154 2.13 0.17 -0.12
N ARG A 155 2.38 0.07 -1.42
CA ARG A 155 3.69 0.28 -2.04
C ARG A 155 3.83 1.71 -2.53
N LEU A 156 3.98 2.61 -1.56
CA LEU A 156 4.23 4.03 -1.76
C LEU A 156 5.71 4.37 -1.68
N PHE A 157 6.08 5.48 -2.32
CA PHE A 157 7.35 6.13 -2.11
C PHE A 157 7.34 6.88 -0.78
N ILE A 158 8.29 6.62 0.10
CA ILE A 158 8.31 7.21 1.45
C ILE A 158 8.33 8.73 1.39
N LYS A 159 9.15 9.32 0.52
CA LYS A 159 9.19 10.79 0.34
C LYS A 159 7.84 11.41 -0.04
N SER A 160 6.95 10.66 -0.70
CA SER A 160 5.62 11.16 -1.08
C SER A 160 4.63 11.23 0.09
N VAL A 161 4.92 10.57 1.20
CA VAL A 161 4.05 10.50 2.39
C VAL A 161 4.76 10.81 3.71
N GLU A 162 6.06 11.06 3.69
CA GLU A 162 6.91 11.28 4.87
C GLU A 162 6.34 12.34 5.82
N TYR A 163 5.81 13.43 5.28
CA TYR A 163 5.13 14.47 6.08
C TYR A 163 4.03 13.87 6.96
N TYR A 164 3.18 13.02 6.40
CA TYR A 164 2.07 12.38 7.13
C TYR A 164 2.57 11.34 8.11
N LEU A 165 3.57 10.54 7.73
CA LEU A 165 4.11 9.50 8.61
C LEU A 165 4.65 10.10 9.92
N ASN A 166 5.23 11.31 9.84
CA ASN A 166 5.73 12.05 10.99
C ASN A 166 4.63 12.66 11.90
N THR A 167 3.34 12.52 11.56
CA THR A 167 2.20 13.02 12.35
C THR A 167 1.56 11.97 13.27
N GLY A 168 2.38 11.02 13.75
CA GLY A 168 1.99 10.00 14.73
C GLY A 168 1.66 8.63 14.17
N PHE A 169 2.03 8.35 12.91
CA PHE A 169 2.02 6.98 12.39
C PHE A 169 3.23 6.20 12.89
N LYS A 170 3.01 4.95 13.28
CA LYS A 170 4.08 3.96 13.43
C LYS A 170 4.26 3.27 12.08
N SER A 171 5.43 3.45 11.48
CA SER A 171 5.76 2.83 10.21
C SER A 171 6.38 1.45 10.44
N VAL A 172 5.90 0.45 9.71
CA VAL A 172 6.40 -0.93 9.80
C VAL A 172 6.69 -1.47 8.41
N ALA A 173 7.74 -2.28 8.27
CA ALA A 173 8.11 -2.90 7.00
C ALA A 173 8.77 -4.28 7.18
N MET A 174 8.59 -5.11 6.17
CA MET A 174 9.28 -6.39 6.04
C MET A 174 10.05 -6.39 4.72
N PHE A 175 11.34 -6.68 4.76
CA PHE A 175 12.21 -6.73 3.59
C PHE A 175 12.58 -8.15 3.23
N ARG A 176 12.91 -8.35 1.97
CA ARG A 176 13.37 -9.63 1.46
C ARG A 176 14.80 -9.50 0.95
N ASP A 177 15.55 -10.61 0.97
CA ASP A 177 16.83 -10.68 0.24
C ASP A 177 16.60 -10.18 -1.19
N PRO A 178 17.41 -9.24 -1.71
CA PRO A 178 17.17 -8.62 -3.01
C PRO A 178 17.10 -9.62 -4.17
N TYR A 179 17.86 -10.73 -4.11
CA TYR A 179 17.80 -11.77 -5.13
C TYR A 179 16.50 -12.57 -5.03
N ASP A 180 16.01 -12.83 -3.82
CA ASP A 180 14.73 -13.49 -3.61
C ASP A 180 13.56 -12.59 -4.03
N GLU A 181 13.65 -11.27 -3.80
CA GLU A 181 12.67 -10.30 -4.26
C GLU A 181 12.62 -10.27 -5.80
N LEU A 182 13.80 -10.16 -6.45
CA LEU A 182 13.90 -10.18 -7.90
C LEU A 182 13.39 -11.51 -8.48
N ALA A 183 13.71 -12.64 -7.85
CA ALA A 183 13.23 -13.94 -8.25
C ALA A 183 11.69 -14.02 -8.18
N GLU A 184 11.09 -13.62 -7.05
CA GLU A 184 9.62 -13.59 -6.90
C GLU A 184 8.99 -12.68 -7.95
N ARG A 185 9.57 -11.49 -8.18
CA ARG A 185 9.11 -10.55 -9.20
C ARG A 185 9.15 -11.13 -10.60
N LEU A 186 10.27 -11.73 -11.02
CA LEU A 186 10.39 -12.35 -12.34
C LEU A 186 9.41 -13.51 -12.51
N ILE A 187 9.20 -14.33 -11.48
CA ILE A 187 8.20 -15.40 -11.50
C ILE A 187 6.81 -14.81 -11.70
N ILE A 188 6.43 -13.77 -10.95
CA ILE A 188 5.11 -13.14 -11.10
C ILE A 188 4.96 -12.59 -12.52
N LEU A 189 5.88 -11.73 -12.96
CA LEU A 189 5.80 -11.05 -14.26
C LEU A 189 5.77 -12.03 -15.43
N LYS A 190 6.52 -13.16 -15.35
CA LYS A 190 6.48 -14.21 -16.37
C LYS A 190 5.14 -14.94 -16.46
N ASN A 191 4.37 -14.98 -15.37
CA ASN A 191 3.08 -15.68 -15.28
C ASN A 191 1.88 -14.72 -15.32
N VAL A 192 2.09 -13.41 -15.45
CA VAL A 192 1.00 -12.46 -15.69
C VAL A 192 0.50 -12.65 -17.11
N THR A 193 -0.81 -12.77 -17.23
CA THR A 193 -1.57 -12.88 -18.48
C THR A 193 -2.57 -11.74 -18.53
N GLU A 194 -3.21 -11.48 -19.68
CA GLU A 194 -4.30 -10.50 -19.75
C GLU A 194 -5.37 -10.71 -18.66
N LYS A 195 -5.64 -11.97 -18.30
CA LYS A 195 -6.62 -12.33 -17.26
C LYS A 195 -6.14 -12.06 -15.82
N THR A 196 -4.83 -11.92 -15.62
CA THR A 196 -4.21 -11.74 -14.30
C THR A 196 -3.50 -10.40 -14.14
N LYS A 197 -3.55 -9.52 -15.15
CA LYS A 197 -3.03 -8.14 -15.07
C LYS A 197 -3.63 -7.35 -13.91
N GLU A 198 -4.88 -7.65 -13.55
CA GLU A 198 -5.55 -7.05 -12.39
C GLU A 198 -4.78 -7.29 -11.08
N LEU A 199 -3.94 -8.34 -10.97
CA LEU A 199 -3.12 -8.63 -9.79
C LEU A 199 -2.02 -7.60 -9.53
N LEU A 200 -1.47 -6.98 -10.58
CA LEU A 200 -0.43 -5.96 -10.47
C LEU A 200 -1.01 -4.58 -10.10
N GLY A 201 -2.28 -4.33 -10.46
CA GLY A 201 -2.87 -3.01 -10.42
C GLY A 201 -2.40 -2.14 -11.61
N PRO A 202 -3.11 -1.04 -11.93
CA PRO A 202 -2.93 -0.33 -13.20
C PRO A 202 -1.51 0.26 -13.39
N ARG A 203 -0.96 0.86 -12.33
CA ARG A 203 0.38 1.46 -12.34
C ARG A 203 1.45 0.44 -12.69
N ASP A 204 1.41 -0.71 -12.06
CA ASP A 204 2.43 -1.74 -12.21
C ASP A 204 2.28 -2.49 -13.52
N ALA A 205 1.05 -2.75 -13.95
CA ALA A 205 0.78 -3.31 -15.26
C ALA A 205 1.45 -2.46 -16.35
N MET A 206 1.31 -1.13 -16.28
CA MET A 206 1.98 -0.20 -17.20
C MET A 206 3.51 -0.15 -16.99
N THR A 207 3.97 -0.13 -15.74
CA THR A 207 5.42 -0.01 -15.43
C THR A 207 6.21 -1.25 -15.86
N PHE A 208 5.62 -2.44 -15.74
CA PHE A 208 6.27 -3.71 -16.03
C PHE A 208 5.88 -4.31 -17.39
N GLU A 209 5.04 -3.64 -18.19
CA GLU A 209 4.64 -4.10 -19.52
C GLU A 209 5.85 -4.46 -20.41
N PRO A 210 6.89 -3.61 -20.55
CA PRO A 210 8.08 -3.97 -21.32
C PRO A 210 8.79 -5.23 -20.78
N VAL A 211 8.78 -5.41 -19.46
CA VAL A 211 9.40 -6.58 -18.81
C VAL A 211 8.61 -7.84 -19.12
N MET A 212 7.29 -7.78 -19.02
CA MET A 212 6.40 -8.91 -19.32
C MET A 212 6.53 -9.35 -20.78
N ASP A 213 6.52 -8.39 -21.72
CA ASP A 213 6.68 -8.66 -23.15
C ASP A 213 8.04 -9.26 -23.47
N TYR A 214 9.11 -8.72 -22.90
CA TYR A 214 10.47 -9.25 -23.07
C TYR A 214 10.59 -10.67 -22.50
N LEU A 215 10.06 -10.91 -21.29
CA LEU A 215 10.05 -12.24 -20.68
C LEU A 215 9.27 -13.24 -21.53
N ALA A 216 8.14 -12.84 -22.11
CA ALA A 216 7.34 -13.69 -22.99
C ALA A 216 8.08 -14.07 -24.27
N ALA A 217 8.76 -13.12 -24.91
CA ALA A 217 9.42 -13.30 -26.20
C ALA A 217 10.81 -13.97 -26.10
N GLU A 218 11.65 -13.53 -25.16
CA GLU A 218 13.09 -13.82 -25.17
C GLU A 218 13.53 -14.78 -24.05
N VAL A 219 12.68 -14.97 -23.02
CA VAL A 219 12.99 -15.76 -21.82
C VAL A 219 11.92 -16.84 -21.63
N PRO A 220 11.89 -17.90 -22.48
CA PRO A 220 10.85 -18.93 -22.41
C PRO A 220 10.79 -19.60 -21.04
N GLU A 221 11.96 -19.85 -20.43
CA GLU A 221 12.13 -20.36 -19.09
C GLU A 221 13.08 -19.46 -18.29
N LEU A 222 12.84 -19.33 -16.98
CA LEU A 222 13.66 -18.54 -16.05
C LEU A 222 14.95 -19.31 -15.68
N GLU A 223 15.74 -19.61 -16.71
CA GLU A 223 17.02 -20.30 -16.62
C GLU A 223 18.20 -19.32 -16.69
N GLU A 224 19.36 -19.76 -16.20
CA GLU A 224 20.53 -18.89 -16.00
C GLU A 224 20.99 -18.18 -17.29
N GLU A 225 21.12 -18.91 -18.40
CA GLU A 225 21.63 -18.35 -19.66
C GLU A 225 20.69 -17.29 -20.28
N PRO A 226 19.37 -17.53 -20.45
CA PRO A 226 18.43 -16.48 -20.86
C PRO A 226 18.45 -15.25 -19.93
N LEU A 227 18.48 -15.46 -18.61
CA LEU A 227 18.50 -14.37 -17.63
C LEU A 227 19.81 -13.58 -17.70
N ARG A 228 20.95 -14.25 -17.83
CA ARG A 228 22.26 -13.62 -18.02
C ARG A 228 22.26 -12.73 -19.27
N ARG A 229 21.67 -13.19 -20.38
CA ARG A 229 21.52 -12.36 -21.58
C ARG A 229 20.62 -11.15 -21.34
N MET A 230 19.49 -11.33 -20.67
CA MET A 230 18.57 -10.25 -20.32
C MET A 230 19.27 -9.17 -19.48
N PHE A 231 19.94 -9.53 -18.39
CA PHE A 231 20.60 -8.54 -17.52
C PHE A 231 21.82 -7.88 -18.17
N LYS A 232 22.49 -8.57 -19.10
CA LYS A 232 23.67 -8.04 -19.80
C LYS A 232 23.33 -7.10 -20.96
N ARG A 233 22.25 -7.38 -21.69
CA ARG A 233 21.93 -6.72 -22.98
C ARG A 233 20.47 -6.28 -23.11
N GLY A 234 19.69 -6.44 -22.06
CA GLY A 234 18.29 -6.05 -22.03
C GLY A 234 18.12 -4.55 -22.30
N PRO A 235 17.05 -4.16 -23.00
CA PRO A 235 16.66 -2.76 -23.14
C PRO A 235 16.51 -2.04 -21.80
N GLN A 236 16.72 -0.72 -21.78
CA GLN A 236 16.69 0.06 -20.54
C GLN A 236 15.30 0.08 -19.89
N ASP A 237 14.23 0.11 -20.68
CA ASP A 237 12.83 0.01 -20.24
C ASP A 237 12.47 -1.37 -19.65
N VAL A 238 13.24 -2.41 -19.96
CA VAL A 238 13.14 -3.73 -19.31
C VAL A 238 13.90 -3.76 -17.99
N LEU A 239 15.11 -3.20 -17.95
CA LEU A 239 15.99 -3.28 -16.77
C LEU A 239 15.68 -2.24 -15.69
N ALA A 240 15.26 -1.03 -16.07
CA ALA A 240 15.03 0.07 -15.12
C ALA A 240 13.91 -0.22 -14.09
N PRO A 241 12.76 -0.84 -14.45
CA PRO A 241 11.74 -1.23 -13.48
C PRO A 241 12.22 -2.25 -12.43
N LEU A 242 13.22 -3.07 -12.76
CA LEU A 242 13.77 -4.10 -11.90
C LEU A 242 14.90 -3.60 -10.98
N ASN A 243 15.41 -2.41 -11.25
CA ASN A 243 16.60 -1.85 -10.60
C ASN A 243 16.28 -1.30 -9.21
N ASN A 244 16.99 -1.80 -8.20
CA ASN A 244 16.96 -1.35 -6.80
C ASN A 244 15.58 -0.92 -6.26
N PRO A 245 14.54 -1.77 -6.37
CA PRO A 245 13.18 -1.41 -5.99
C PRO A 245 13.02 -0.90 -4.56
N LEU A 246 13.72 -1.48 -3.58
CA LEU A 246 13.58 -1.09 -2.18
C LEU A 246 14.13 0.33 -1.98
N VAL A 247 15.35 0.58 -2.45
CA VAL A 247 15.99 1.90 -2.35
C VAL A 247 15.21 2.94 -3.14
N ARG A 248 14.65 2.59 -4.30
CA ARG A 248 13.76 3.50 -5.04
C ARG A 248 12.56 3.88 -4.19
N GLN A 249 11.92 2.91 -3.54
CA GLN A 249 10.76 3.17 -2.69
C GLN A 249 11.09 4.05 -1.47
N LEU A 250 12.27 3.88 -0.89
CA LEU A 250 12.70 4.62 0.31
C LEU A 250 13.25 6.03 -0.02
N SER A 251 13.88 6.22 -1.18
CA SER A 251 14.65 7.44 -1.50
C SER A 251 14.11 8.28 -2.66
N CYS A 252 13.26 7.73 -3.53
CA CYS A 252 12.71 8.48 -4.67
C CYS A 252 11.34 9.07 -4.33
N ALA A 253 10.89 10.08 -5.08
CA ALA A 253 9.58 10.70 -4.89
C ALA A 253 8.51 10.14 -5.85
N ASN A 254 8.90 9.51 -6.96
CA ASN A 254 7.98 9.04 -7.99
C ASN A 254 8.55 7.84 -8.78
N PRO A 255 7.69 7.10 -9.52
CA PRO A 255 8.10 5.90 -10.27
C PRO A 255 9.09 6.12 -11.41
N GLY A 256 9.26 7.34 -11.91
CA GLY A 256 10.20 7.65 -13.00
C GLY A 256 11.60 8.01 -12.50
N GLU A 257 11.74 8.33 -11.21
CA GLU A 257 13.02 8.71 -10.63
C GLU A 257 13.90 7.47 -10.38
N MET A 258 15.21 7.65 -10.60
CA MET A 258 16.24 6.66 -10.32
C MET A 258 17.05 7.07 -9.09
N PRO A 259 17.57 6.12 -8.29
CA PRO A 259 18.35 6.42 -7.11
C PRO A 259 19.57 7.28 -7.43
N ARG A 260 19.80 8.32 -6.63
CA ARG A 260 21.00 9.18 -6.70
C ARG A 260 22.13 8.57 -5.86
N LYS A 261 23.33 9.13 -5.95
CA LYS A 261 24.47 8.70 -5.11
C LYS A 261 24.21 8.77 -3.61
N THR A 262 23.29 9.64 -3.17
CA THR A 262 22.89 9.81 -1.76
C THR A 262 21.79 8.84 -1.32
N ALA A 263 21.20 8.07 -2.24
CA ALA A 263 20.02 7.25 -1.99
C ALA A 263 20.20 6.22 -0.88
N LEU A 264 21.41 5.67 -0.72
CA LEU A 264 21.70 4.73 0.36
C LEU A 264 21.53 5.37 1.73
N GLY A 265 22.17 6.54 1.95
CA GLY A 265 22.08 7.28 3.21
C GLY A 265 20.65 7.77 3.49
N GLU A 266 19.95 8.24 2.45
CA GLU A 266 18.54 8.65 2.56
C GLU A 266 17.63 7.47 2.92
N SER A 267 17.88 6.28 2.36
CA SER A 267 17.11 5.08 2.66
C SER A 267 17.34 4.62 4.11
N LEU A 268 18.59 4.59 4.58
CA LEU A 268 18.90 4.24 5.97
C LEU A 268 18.28 5.24 6.96
N LEU A 269 18.32 6.53 6.64
CA LEU A 269 17.67 7.55 7.45
C LEU A 269 16.15 7.32 7.51
N ALA A 270 15.50 7.05 6.38
CA ALA A 270 14.08 6.71 6.35
C ALA A 270 13.77 5.47 7.19
N LEU A 271 14.58 4.41 7.08
CA LEU A 271 14.42 3.18 7.86
C LEU A 271 14.62 3.38 9.36
N SER A 272 15.49 4.30 9.76
CA SER A 272 15.70 4.59 11.19
C SER A 272 14.48 5.19 11.89
N ALA A 273 13.52 5.73 11.12
CA ALA A 273 12.26 6.24 11.63
C ALA A 273 11.14 5.17 11.70
N PHE A 274 11.40 3.94 11.25
CA PHE A 274 10.42 2.86 11.34
C PHE A 274 10.41 2.26 12.74
N GLU A 275 9.21 1.97 13.24
CA GLU A 275 8.99 1.30 14.51
C GLU A 275 9.43 -0.17 14.41
N ILE A 276 9.08 -0.82 13.30
CA ILE A 276 9.41 -2.22 13.05
C ILE A 276 9.99 -2.32 11.64
N VAL A 277 11.22 -2.78 11.58
CA VAL A 277 11.81 -3.32 10.36
C VAL A 277 12.06 -4.79 10.64
N SER A 278 11.87 -5.67 9.65
CA SER A 278 12.21 -7.08 9.79
C SER A 278 12.55 -7.68 8.43
N LEU A 279 13.09 -8.89 8.44
CA LEU A 279 13.40 -9.65 7.24
C LEU A 279 12.31 -10.71 7.04
N ARG A 280 11.98 -11.03 5.78
CA ARG A 280 11.00 -12.05 5.42
C ARG A 280 11.45 -13.45 5.82
N SER A 281 12.76 -13.68 5.89
CA SER A 281 13.35 -14.88 6.47
C SER A 281 13.07 -15.04 7.97
N ASP A 282 12.64 -13.96 8.64
CA ASP A 282 12.25 -13.93 10.05
C ASP A 282 10.82 -13.37 10.22
N ALA A 283 9.90 -13.83 9.36
CA ALA A 283 8.51 -13.37 9.38
C ALA A 283 7.77 -13.65 10.71
N ALA A 284 8.27 -14.61 11.50
CA ALA A 284 7.75 -14.89 12.84
C ALA A 284 8.00 -13.69 13.78
N HIS A 285 9.24 -13.20 13.83
CA HIS A 285 9.59 -12.03 14.63
C HIS A 285 8.78 -10.79 14.23
N PHE A 286 8.61 -10.52 12.92
CA PHE A 286 7.76 -9.42 12.47
C PHE A 286 6.32 -9.54 12.97
N SER A 287 5.75 -10.74 12.88
CA SER A 287 4.35 -10.98 13.27
C SER A 287 4.14 -10.83 14.77
N GLU A 288 5.10 -11.30 15.56
CA GLU A 288 5.13 -11.14 17.02
C GLU A 288 5.28 -9.67 17.41
N ALA A 289 6.30 -8.97 16.88
CA ALA A 289 6.54 -7.56 17.16
C ALA A 289 5.34 -6.67 16.78
N LEU A 290 4.71 -6.93 15.63
CA LEU A 290 3.50 -6.21 15.22
C LEU A 290 2.33 -6.54 16.15
N GLY A 291 2.15 -7.81 16.53
CA GLY A 291 1.13 -8.23 17.49
C GLY A 291 1.30 -7.52 18.84
N GLU A 292 2.51 -7.51 19.40
CA GLU A 292 2.85 -6.84 20.65
C GLU A 292 2.62 -5.34 20.59
N THR A 293 3.10 -4.68 19.52
CA THR A 293 2.89 -3.23 19.28
C THR A 293 1.42 -2.87 19.30
N LEU A 294 0.57 -3.77 18.80
CA LEU A 294 -0.88 -3.61 18.71
C LEU A 294 -1.64 -4.11 19.94
N GLY A 295 -0.96 -4.72 20.92
CA GLY A 295 -1.61 -5.33 22.09
C GLY A 295 -2.50 -6.54 21.74
N LEU A 296 -2.16 -7.25 20.66
CA LEU A 296 -2.89 -8.43 20.19
C LEU A 296 -2.34 -9.71 20.84
N PRO A 297 -3.18 -10.74 21.01
CA PRO A 297 -2.69 -12.03 21.49
C PRO A 297 -1.74 -12.68 20.49
N GLY A 298 -0.84 -13.53 20.98
CA GLY A 298 0.09 -14.29 20.16
C GLY A 298 -0.61 -15.07 19.04
N GLY A 299 -0.06 -14.98 17.83
CA GLY A 299 -0.60 -15.64 16.63
C GLY A 299 -1.77 -14.92 15.95
N ALA A 300 -2.21 -13.76 16.45
CA ALA A 300 -3.23 -12.95 15.77
C ALA A 300 -2.77 -12.39 14.42
N VAL A 301 -1.48 -12.09 14.30
CA VAL A 301 -0.85 -11.69 13.02
C VAL A 301 -0.26 -12.95 12.37
N PRO A 302 -0.66 -13.29 11.14
CA PRO A 302 -0.19 -14.50 10.48
C PRO A 302 1.26 -14.37 10.01
N THR A 303 2.01 -15.46 10.14
CA THR A 303 3.35 -15.56 9.58
C THR A 303 3.30 -15.83 8.07
N MET A 304 4.34 -15.39 7.36
CA MET A 304 4.47 -15.56 5.93
C MET A 304 5.36 -16.75 5.60
N THR A 305 4.95 -17.54 4.62
CA THR A 305 5.73 -18.68 4.12
C THR A 305 6.56 -18.28 2.92
N GLU A 306 7.75 -18.84 2.81
CA GLU A 306 8.57 -18.75 1.61
C GLU A 306 8.15 -19.79 0.55
N PHE A 307 8.32 -19.43 -0.72
CA PHE A 307 8.03 -20.31 -1.84
C PHE A 307 9.33 -20.92 -2.36
N GLY A 308 9.42 -22.26 -2.39
CA GLY A 308 10.63 -22.98 -2.79
C GLY A 308 11.16 -22.58 -4.18
N ARG A 309 10.27 -22.33 -5.14
CA ARG A 309 10.63 -21.88 -6.50
C ARG A 309 11.35 -20.53 -6.51
N VAL A 310 11.06 -19.65 -5.54
CA VAL A 310 11.76 -18.36 -5.40
C VAL A 310 13.19 -18.60 -4.94
N ILE A 311 13.38 -19.47 -3.95
CA ILE A 311 14.71 -19.82 -3.42
C ILE A 311 15.58 -20.46 -4.50
N GLU A 312 15.00 -21.35 -5.33
CA GLU A 312 15.71 -21.98 -6.44
C GLU A 312 16.16 -20.97 -7.50
N LEU A 313 15.28 -20.06 -7.91
CA LEU A 313 15.60 -19.03 -8.91
C LEU A 313 16.59 -18.01 -8.35
N SER A 314 16.46 -17.61 -7.08
CA SER A 314 17.40 -16.71 -6.41
C SER A 314 18.83 -17.24 -6.45
N LYS A 315 19.04 -18.54 -6.20
CA LYS A 315 20.36 -19.17 -6.34
C LYS A 315 20.95 -19.03 -7.74
N LYS A 316 20.13 -19.15 -8.78
CA LYS A 316 20.57 -18.94 -10.18
C LYS A 316 20.91 -17.47 -10.43
N LEU A 317 20.10 -16.54 -9.93
CA LEU A 317 20.34 -15.10 -10.07
C LEU A 317 21.65 -14.67 -9.38
N LYS A 318 21.98 -15.24 -8.22
CA LYS A 318 23.25 -15.02 -7.51
C LYS A 318 24.48 -15.45 -8.31
N ALA A 319 24.33 -16.36 -9.29
CA ALA A 319 25.42 -16.79 -10.17
C ALA A 319 25.64 -15.86 -11.39
N ILE A 320 24.83 -14.79 -11.52
CA ILE A 320 24.87 -13.85 -12.64
C ILE A 320 25.41 -12.49 -12.14
N PRO A 321 26.68 -12.14 -12.40
CA PRO A 321 27.27 -10.89 -11.91
C PRO A 321 26.54 -9.64 -12.40
N GLU A 322 25.91 -9.69 -13.59
CA GLU A 322 25.13 -8.58 -14.11
C GLU A 322 23.89 -8.26 -13.25
N VAL A 323 23.35 -9.23 -12.50
CA VAL A 323 22.24 -9.01 -11.55
C VAL A 323 22.69 -8.19 -10.35
N GLU A 324 23.91 -8.43 -9.87
CA GLU A 324 24.49 -7.71 -8.74
C GLU A 324 24.49 -6.20 -8.98
N ALA A 325 24.88 -5.75 -10.18
CA ALA A 325 24.87 -4.34 -10.56
C ALA A 325 23.47 -3.72 -10.59
N VAL A 326 22.43 -4.52 -10.83
CA VAL A 326 21.02 -4.06 -10.82
C VAL A 326 20.48 -3.92 -9.40
N LEU A 327 21.05 -4.65 -8.44
CA LEU A 327 20.59 -4.74 -7.05
C LEU A 327 21.56 -4.11 -6.04
N ASP A 328 22.67 -3.50 -6.48
CA ASP A 328 23.77 -3.05 -5.62
C ASP A 328 23.30 -2.25 -4.40
N TYR A 329 22.46 -1.23 -4.58
CA TYR A 329 21.96 -0.45 -3.45
C TYR A 329 21.05 -1.25 -2.52
N ASP A 330 20.16 -2.06 -3.07
CA ASP A 330 19.24 -2.89 -2.27
C ASP A 330 20.01 -3.92 -1.44
N MET A 331 21.07 -4.53 -1.99
CA MET A 331 21.97 -5.43 -1.25
C MET A 331 22.67 -4.71 -0.09
N ASN A 332 23.18 -3.50 -0.34
CA ASN A 332 23.83 -2.70 0.70
C ASN A 332 22.86 -2.35 1.85
N ILE A 333 21.61 -1.99 1.55
CA ILE A 333 20.57 -1.77 2.57
C ILE A 333 20.25 -3.06 3.31
N PHE A 334 20.08 -4.17 2.58
CA PHE A 334 19.72 -5.45 3.17
C PHE A 334 20.78 -5.96 4.16
N GLU A 335 22.06 -5.91 3.78
CA GLU A 335 23.16 -6.36 4.66
C GLU A 335 23.30 -5.47 5.90
N GLN A 336 23.16 -4.14 5.76
CA GLN A 336 23.18 -3.24 6.92
C GLN A 336 22.00 -3.50 7.87
N THR A 337 20.81 -3.72 7.30
CA THR A 337 19.61 -4.05 8.07
C THR A 337 19.78 -5.38 8.81
N LYS A 338 20.30 -6.40 8.14
CA LYS A 338 20.60 -7.71 8.73
C LYS A 338 21.65 -7.64 9.83
N HIS A 339 22.72 -6.85 9.64
CA HIS A 339 23.74 -6.64 10.67
C HIS A 339 23.16 -5.94 11.90
N ALA A 340 22.30 -4.94 11.71
CA ALA A 340 21.62 -4.26 12.81
C ALA A 340 20.82 -5.26 13.68
N PHE A 341 20.04 -6.16 13.06
CA PHE A 341 19.32 -7.20 13.79
C PHE A 341 20.23 -8.23 14.46
N GLY A 342 21.29 -8.67 13.77
CA GLY A 342 22.25 -9.62 14.32
C GLY A 342 23.08 -9.07 15.49
N SER A 343 23.13 -7.75 15.68
CA SER A 343 23.83 -7.09 16.80
C SER A 343 22.97 -6.85 18.04
N ILE A 344 21.66 -7.11 17.96
CA ILE A 344 20.69 -6.89 19.05
C ILE A 344 20.29 -8.20 19.75
N ALA A 345 20.56 -9.36 19.12
CA ALA A 345 20.42 -10.71 19.70
C ALA A 345 21.73 -11.14 20.39
#